data_AF-A0A1R3H372-F1
#
_entry.id   AF-A0A1R3H372-F1
#
_cell.length_a   1.000
_cell.length_b   1.000
_cell.length_c   1.000
_cell.angle_alpha   90.00
_cell.angle_beta   90.00
_cell.angle_gamma   90.00
#
_symmetry.space_group_name_H-M   'P 1'
#
loop_
_entity.id
_entity.type
_entity.pdbx_description
1 polymer ?
#
loop_
_entity_poly.entity_id
_entity_poly.type
_entity_poly.pdbx_seq_one_letter_code
_entity_poly.pdbx_strand_id
1 'polypeptide(L)'
;MVGKDQEWQIDDTNLEQQTQFTSVESTESGVSAGLRPWKLGQSNLHHRHHLKSMHGILNIFGWGFLLPTGAIIARNFRKSPLKCDEWYPLHTYCQSSGYIVGTVGWGIGICLGNSSKQHTLKAHRILGIIIFSFATLQMLALWLQPKNEEEWRKCWEIYHHLLGYTIIVLSIANIFQGISNIQSHSAAKWRWIYVAMLIILALIALALEIYRWIKSKNQQQMAFGDRNEIYASEQI
;
A
#
# COMPACT_ATOMS: atom_id res chain seq x y z
N MET A 1 29.04 -59.74 9.80
CA MET A 1 29.93 -59.69 8.61
C MET A 1 29.21 -58.91 7.51
N VAL A 2 29.80 -57.77 7.10
CA VAL A 2 29.70 -57.15 5.75
C VAL A 2 28.29 -56.72 5.29
N GLY A 3 27.91 -55.44 5.15
CA GLY A 3 28.61 -54.26 4.63
C GLY A 3 28.43 -54.17 3.11
N LYS A 4 27.57 -53.27 2.60
CA LYS A 4 27.53 -52.76 1.20
C LYS A 4 26.44 -51.71 0.99
N ASP A 5 26.74 -50.51 1.48
CA ASP A 5 26.73 -49.20 0.83
C ASP A 5 26.25 -49.21 -0.66
N GLN A 6 25.13 -48.54 -0.94
CA GLN A 6 24.77 -48.10 -2.30
C GLN A 6 25.14 -46.62 -2.46
N GLU A 7 26.23 -46.42 -3.18
CA GLU A 7 26.77 -45.14 -3.64
C GLU A 7 25.89 -44.61 -4.79
N TRP A 8 25.21 -43.48 -4.57
CA TRP A 8 24.54 -42.73 -5.65
C TRP A 8 25.60 -41.93 -6.39
N GLN A 9 26.06 -42.45 -7.54
CA GLN A 9 26.88 -41.67 -8.47
C GLN A 9 26.04 -40.51 -9.04
N ILE A 10 26.48 -39.29 -8.76
CA ILE A 10 25.97 -38.08 -9.41
C ILE A 10 26.70 -37.97 -10.75
N ASP A 11 25.92 -37.91 -11.83
CA ASP A 11 26.39 -37.74 -13.20
C ASP A 11 26.89 -36.29 -13.39
N ASP A 12 28.19 -36.07 -13.21
CA ASP A 12 28.85 -34.76 -13.27
C ASP A 12 28.91 -34.16 -14.70
N THR A 13 28.50 -34.93 -15.71
CA THR A 13 28.63 -34.54 -17.13
C THR A 13 27.68 -33.40 -17.56
N ASN A 14 26.66 -33.07 -16.76
CA ASN A 14 25.75 -31.94 -17.02
C ASN A 14 26.17 -30.62 -16.34
N LEU A 15 27.15 -30.64 -15.45
CA LEU A 15 27.66 -29.43 -14.79
C LEU A 15 28.73 -28.72 -15.63
N GLU A 16 29.45 -29.43 -16.49
CA GLU A 16 30.48 -28.84 -17.36
C GLU A 16 29.90 -28.10 -18.58
N GLN A 17 28.70 -28.47 -19.07
CA GLN A 17 28.10 -27.79 -20.22
C GLN A 17 27.56 -26.38 -19.91
N GLN A 18 27.24 -26.06 -18.65
CA GLN A 18 26.82 -24.71 -18.28
C GLN A 18 27.97 -23.74 -18.02
N THR A 19 29.19 -24.24 -17.82
CA THR A 19 30.39 -23.43 -17.57
C THR A 19 31.14 -23.01 -18.84
N GLN A 20 30.82 -23.61 -20.00
CA GLN A 20 31.59 -23.39 -21.23
C GLN A 20 31.03 -22.29 -22.16
N PHE A 21 29.83 -21.75 -21.88
CA PHE A 21 29.17 -20.77 -22.77
C PHE A 21 29.32 -19.29 -22.34
N THR A 22 30.45 -18.87 -21.80
CA THR A 22 30.83 -17.43 -21.76
C THR A 22 32.34 -17.26 -21.64
N SER A 23 33.08 -17.55 -22.72
CA SER A 23 34.40 -16.96 -22.91
C SER A 23 34.38 -16.20 -24.22
N VAL A 24 33.84 -14.98 -24.18
CA VAL A 24 34.04 -13.99 -25.24
C VAL A 24 35.24 -13.16 -24.82
N GLU A 25 36.34 -13.41 -25.52
CA GLU A 25 37.59 -12.69 -25.46
C GLU A 25 37.38 -11.20 -25.73
N SER A 26 37.85 -10.36 -24.80
CA SER A 26 37.94 -8.91 -25.00
C SER A 26 39.37 -8.50 -24.75
N THR A 27 40.08 -8.18 -25.84
CA THR A 27 41.42 -7.60 -25.88
C THR A 27 41.49 -6.27 -25.12
N GLU A 28 42.65 -6.07 -24.47
CA GLU A 28 42.99 -5.04 -23.49
C GLU A 28 42.85 -3.58 -23.96
N SER A 29 42.45 -2.68 -23.05
CA SER A 29 43.23 -1.49 -22.67
C SER A 29 42.47 -0.62 -21.66
N GLY A 30 43.13 -0.29 -20.55
CA GLY A 30 42.63 0.64 -19.54
C GLY A 30 42.67 0.04 -18.13
N VAL A 31 43.60 0.52 -17.33
CA VAL A 31 43.82 0.25 -15.91
C VAL A 31 42.50 0.13 -15.15
N SER A 32 42.02 -1.09 -14.92
CA SER A 32 40.85 -1.35 -14.09
C SER A 32 41.33 -1.86 -12.75
N ALA A 33 41.23 -1.01 -11.73
CA ALA A 33 41.48 -1.34 -10.34
C ALA A 33 40.82 -2.68 -9.98
N GLY A 34 41.59 -3.59 -9.38
CA GLY A 34 41.26 -5.00 -9.13
C GLY A 34 40.05 -5.26 -8.22
N LEU A 35 38.85 -4.91 -8.69
CA LEU A 35 37.58 -5.33 -8.10
C LEU A 35 37.22 -6.71 -8.66
N ARG A 36 37.42 -7.74 -7.84
CA ARG A 36 37.04 -9.12 -8.15
C ARG A 36 35.54 -9.19 -8.52
N PRO A 37 35.16 -9.72 -9.70
CA PRO A 37 33.77 -9.76 -10.20
C PRO A 37 32.74 -10.32 -9.19
N TRP A 38 33.15 -11.32 -8.39
CA TRP A 38 32.32 -11.96 -7.36
C TRP A 38 31.91 -11.00 -6.22
N LYS A 39 32.78 -10.07 -5.82
CA LYS A 39 32.45 -9.06 -4.79
C LYS A 39 31.41 -8.06 -5.30
N LEU A 40 31.47 -7.72 -6.58
CA LEU A 40 30.49 -6.86 -7.25
C LEU A 40 29.14 -7.57 -7.40
N GLY A 41 29.13 -8.87 -7.72
CA GLY A 41 27.90 -9.67 -7.79
C GLY A 41 27.19 -9.79 -6.44
N GLN A 42 27.93 -10.03 -5.36
CA GLN A 42 27.39 -10.17 -4.01
C GLN A 42 26.83 -8.84 -3.45
N SER A 43 27.50 -7.71 -3.73
CA SER A 43 27.00 -6.39 -3.33
C SER A 43 25.72 -6.00 -4.07
N ASN A 44 25.64 -6.29 -5.38
CA ASN A 44 24.44 -6.04 -6.18
C ASN A 44 23.23 -6.88 -5.73
N LEU A 45 23.44 -8.15 -5.36
CA LEU A 45 22.38 -9.02 -4.85
C LEU A 45 21.84 -8.54 -3.50
N HIS A 46 22.75 -8.18 -2.58
CA HIS A 46 22.38 -7.63 -1.27
C HIS A 46 21.62 -6.30 -1.42
N HIS A 47 22.10 -5.41 -2.29
CA HIS A 47 21.44 -4.14 -2.58
C HIS A 47 20.03 -4.35 -3.16
N ARG A 48 19.85 -5.28 -4.10
CA ARG A 48 18.53 -5.63 -4.67
C ARG A 48 17.57 -6.19 -3.63
N HIS A 49 18.04 -7.04 -2.71
CA HIS A 49 17.20 -7.57 -1.63
C HIS A 49 16.75 -6.45 -0.67
N HIS A 50 17.67 -5.54 -0.33
CA HIS A 50 17.36 -4.38 0.50
C HIS A 50 16.30 -3.47 -0.16
N LEU A 51 16.47 -3.15 -1.44
CA LEU A 51 15.51 -2.35 -2.21
C LEU A 51 14.13 -3.02 -2.30
N LYS A 52 14.06 -4.34 -2.49
CA LYS A 52 12.78 -5.10 -2.46
C LYS A 52 12.09 -5.00 -1.10
N SER A 53 12.86 -5.09 -0.01
CA SER A 53 12.33 -4.94 1.35
C SER A 53 11.80 -3.53 1.58
N MET A 54 12.58 -2.50 1.22
CA MET A 54 12.16 -1.10 1.32
C MET A 54 10.90 -0.82 0.50
N HIS A 55 10.84 -1.30 -0.75
CA HIS A 55 9.66 -1.18 -1.60
C HIS A 55 8.41 -1.76 -0.93
N GLY A 56 8.50 -2.99 -0.40
CA GLY A 56 7.39 -3.63 0.28
C GLY A 56 6.93 -2.85 1.52
N ILE A 57 7.87 -2.47 2.38
CA ILE A 57 7.59 -1.72 3.62
C ILE A 57 6.95 -0.37 3.30
N LEU A 58 7.56 0.42 2.41
CA LEU A 58 7.05 1.74 2.02
C LEU A 58 5.64 1.65 1.43
N ASN A 59 5.35 0.64 0.62
CA ASN A 59 4.01 0.49 0.03
C ASN A 59 2.96 0.01 1.05
N ILE A 60 3.34 -0.85 2.00
CA ILE A 60 2.44 -1.25 3.10
C ILE A 60 2.08 -0.03 3.96
N PHE A 61 3.07 0.80 4.33
CA PHE A 61 2.82 1.98 5.15
C PHE A 61 2.13 3.12 4.39
N GLY A 62 2.59 3.45 3.18
CA GLY A 62 2.04 4.51 2.35
C GLY A 62 0.63 4.19 1.86
N TRP A 63 0.53 3.25 0.91
CA TRP A 63 -0.73 2.88 0.28
C TRP A 63 -1.65 2.06 1.20
N GLY A 64 -1.07 1.18 2.02
CA GLY A 64 -1.82 0.21 2.81
C GLY A 64 -2.26 0.66 4.21
N PHE A 65 -1.66 1.71 4.78
CA PHE A 65 -1.95 2.16 6.14
C PHE A 65 -2.34 3.64 6.21
N LEU A 66 -1.52 4.54 5.67
CA LEU A 66 -1.77 5.98 5.73
C LEU A 66 -3.02 6.38 4.93
N LEU A 67 -3.17 5.96 3.67
CA LEU A 67 -4.36 6.34 2.88
C LEU A 67 -5.68 5.85 3.51
N PRO A 68 -5.80 4.57 3.95
CA PRO A 68 -7.00 4.10 4.65
C PRO A 68 -7.26 4.85 5.97
N THR A 69 -6.21 5.15 6.74
CA THR A 69 -6.34 5.92 7.99
C THR A 69 -6.89 7.31 7.72
N GLY A 70 -6.37 8.00 6.71
CA GLY A 70 -6.89 9.31 6.30
C GLY A 70 -8.36 9.25 5.88
N ALA A 71 -8.79 8.18 5.20
CA ALA A 71 -10.19 7.98 4.82
C ALA A 71 -11.10 7.72 6.03
N ILE A 72 -10.64 6.92 7.01
CA ILE A 72 -11.34 6.68 8.28
C ILE A 72 -11.54 7.99 9.04
N ILE A 73 -10.52 8.85 9.09
CA ILE A 73 -10.58 10.17 9.73
C ILE A 73 -11.65 11.05 9.06
N ALA A 74 -11.58 11.21 7.74
CA ALA A 74 -12.55 12.02 7.01
C ALA A 74 -13.99 11.49 7.17
N ARG A 75 -14.19 10.17 7.17
CA ARG A 75 -15.52 9.58 7.33
C ARG A 75 -16.12 9.83 8.70
N ASN A 76 -15.33 9.68 9.76
CA ASN A 76 -15.82 9.72 11.13
C ASN A 76 -15.92 11.14 11.69
N PHE A 77 -14.97 12.01 11.39
CA PHE A 77 -14.88 13.34 12.00
C PHE A 77 -15.49 14.48 11.14
N ARG A 78 -15.90 14.21 9.89
CA ARG A 78 -16.57 15.22 9.03
C ARG A 78 -18.01 15.52 9.44
N LYS A 79 -18.72 14.58 10.06
CA LYS A 79 -20.17 14.69 10.36
C LYS A 79 -20.43 14.71 11.87
N SER A 80 -21.42 15.49 12.29
CA SER A 80 -21.98 15.41 13.65
C SER A 80 -22.42 13.97 13.93
N PRO A 81 -22.19 13.39 15.11
CA PRO A 81 -21.84 14.02 16.40
C PRO A 81 -20.34 14.10 16.75
N LEU A 82 -19.44 13.65 15.88
CA LEU A 82 -17.98 13.66 16.10
C LEU A 82 -17.28 14.74 15.28
N LYS A 83 -17.99 15.83 14.96
CA LYS A 83 -17.42 16.93 14.18
C LYS A 83 -16.23 17.50 14.95
N CYS A 84 -15.03 17.35 14.39
CA CYS A 84 -13.81 17.99 14.85
C CYS A 84 -13.34 18.90 13.73
N ASP A 85 -13.19 20.20 13.97
CA ASP A 85 -12.81 21.15 12.90
C ASP A 85 -11.43 20.83 12.28
N GLU A 86 -10.60 20.04 12.99
CA GLU A 86 -9.30 19.54 12.52
C GLU A 86 -9.36 18.31 11.59
N TRP A 87 -10.54 17.79 11.25
CA TRP A 87 -10.65 16.60 10.39
C TRP A 87 -10.01 16.81 9.00
N TYR A 88 -10.17 18.02 8.44
CA TYR A 88 -9.70 18.36 7.10
C TYR A 88 -8.17 18.43 7.01
N PRO A 89 -7.45 19.16 7.89
CA PRO A 89 -5.99 19.13 7.89
C PRO A 89 -5.46 17.73 8.22
N LEU A 90 -6.02 17.02 9.20
CA LEU A 90 -5.55 15.69 9.57
C LEU A 90 -5.70 14.67 8.43
N HIS A 91 -6.84 14.70 7.72
CA HIS A 91 -7.04 13.94 6.50
C HIS A 91 -5.98 14.30 5.45
N THR A 92 -5.79 15.59 5.19
CA THR A 92 -4.85 16.10 4.17
C THR A 92 -3.40 15.69 4.48
N TYR A 93 -2.97 15.76 5.73
CA TYR A 93 -1.63 15.31 6.14
C TYR A 93 -1.45 13.81 5.96
N CYS A 94 -2.46 13.01 6.32
CA CYS A 94 -2.42 11.57 6.17
C CYS A 94 -2.37 11.15 4.68
N GLN A 95 -3.19 11.77 3.84
CA GLN A 95 -3.18 11.52 2.39
C GLN A 95 -1.87 11.98 1.74
N SER A 96 -1.38 13.17 2.08
CA SER A 96 -0.13 13.71 1.51
C SER A 96 1.08 12.87 1.90
N SER A 97 1.20 12.50 3.17
CA SER A 97 2.28 11.62 3.64
C SER A 97 2.20 10.23 3.02
N GLY A 98 1.00 9.64 2.96
CA GLY A 98 0.76 8.34 2.31
C GLY A 98 1.14 8.37 0.84
N TYR A 99 0.78 9.43 0.13
CA TYR A 99 1.12 9.63 -1.29
C TYR A 99 2.62 9.77 -1.51
N ILE A 100 3.33 10.57 -0.70
CA ILE A 100 4.79 10.75 -0.82
C ILE A 100 5.51 9.42 -0.56
N VAL A 101 5.23 8.77 0.57
CA VAL A 101 5.84 7.49 0.96
C VAL A 101 5.53 6.42 -0.09
N GLY A 102 4.27 6.34 -0.52
CA GLY A 102 3.82 5.41 -1.54
C GLY A 102 4.47 5.64 -2.91
N THR A 103 4.69 6.90 -3.30
CA THR A 103 5.36 7.26 -4.56
C THR A 103 6.83 6.84 -4.55
N VAL A 104 7.53 7.05 -3.43
CA VAL A 104 8.92 6.56 -3.27
C VAL A 104 8.96 5.03 -3.37
N GLY A 105 8.05 4.34 -2.67
CA GLY A 105 7.91 2.89 -2.76
C GLY A 105 7.64 2.41 -4.19
N TRP A 106 6.70 3.04 -4.89
CA TRP A 106 6.37 2.74 -6.28
C TRP A 106 7.57 2.95 -7.22
N GLY A 107 8.29 4.07 -7.09
CA GLY A 107 9.49 4.36 -7.89
C GLY A 107 10.59 3.30 -7.73
N ILE A 108 10.86 2.86 -6.49
CA ILE A 108 11.78 1.74 -6.23
C ILE A 108 11.29 0.46 -6.93
N GLY A 109 9.98 0.23 -6.95
CA GLY A 109 9.36 -0.91 -7.64
C GLY A 109 9.57 -0.91 -9.15
N ILE A 110 9.48 0.25 -9.79
CA ILE A 110 9.79 0.43 -11.21
C ILE A 110 11.27 0.12 -11.48
N CYS A 111 12.18 0.65 -10.66
CA CYS A 111 13.62 0.39 -10.77
C CYS A 111 13.94 -1.11 -10.65
N LEU A 112 13.28 -1.83 -9.73
CA LEU A 112 13.42 -3.28 -9.57
C LEU A 112 12.80 -4.07 -10.73
N GLY A 113 11.73 -3.54 -11.33
CA GLY A 113 10.96 -4.21 -12.38
C GLY A 113 11.68 -4.33 -13.72
N ASN A 114 12.63 -3.45 -14.03
CA ASN A 114 13.37 -3.49 -15.31
C ASN A 114 14.26 -4.74 -15.48
N SER A 115 14.37 -5.61 -14.46
CA SER A 115 15.28 -6.77 -14.45
C SER A 115 14.61 -8.15 -14.47
N SER A 116 13.28 -8.30 -14.59
CA SER A 116 12.66 -9.65 -14.59
C SER A 116 11.35 -9.76 -15.40
N LYS A 117 11.12 -10.93 -16.00
CA LYS A 117 10.07 -11.22 -17.01
C LYS A 117 8.88 -12.07 -16.51
N GLN A 118 8.64 -12.18 -15.20
CA GLN A 118 7.54 -13.01 -14.67
C GLN A 118 6.15 -12.40 -14.97
N HIS A 119 5.15 -13.22 -15.33
CA HIS A 119 3.78 -12.75 -15.64
C HIS A 119 3.06 -12.11 -14.45
N THR A 120 3.16 -12.68 -13.25
CA THR A 120 2.52 -12.13 -12.03
C THR A 120 3.14 -10.82 -11.57
N LEU A 121 4.40 -10.58 -11.93
CA LEU A 121 5.08 -9.30 -11.73
C LEU A 121 4.55 -8.20 -12.68
N LYS A 122 4.08 -8.57 -13.88
CA LYS A 122 3.46 -7.62 -14.80
C LYS A 122 2.14 -7.08 -14.24
N ALA A 123 1.30 -7.95 -13.69
CA ALA A 123 0.02 -7.54 -13.12
C ALA A 123 0.19 -6.59 -11.92
N HIS A 124 1.07 -6.93 -10.97
CA HIS A 124 1.42 -6.03 -9.85
C HIS A 124 1.94 -4.66 -10.32
N ARG A 125 2.76 -4.64 -11.38
CA ARG A 125 3.26 -3.39 -11.95
C ARG A 125 2.15 -2.56 -12.59
N ILE A 126 1.27 -3.18 -13.39
CA ILE A 126 0.16 -2.49 -14.05
C ILE A 126 -0.79 -1.91 -13.00
N LEU A 127 -1.17 -2.70 -11.99
CA LEU A 127 -1.97 -2.20 -10.87
C LEU A 127 -1.27 -1.06 -10.14
N GLY A 128 0.03 -1.18 -9.88
CA GLY A 128 0.82 -0.11 -9.27
C GLY A 128 0.80 1.20 -10.07
N ILE A 129 0.90 1.13 -11.40
CA ILE A 129 0.78 2.30 -12.28
C ILE A 129 -0.62 2.91 -12.20
N ILE A 130 -1.68 2.08 -12.27
CA ILE A 130 -3.08 2.55 -12.17
C ILE A 130 -3.32 3.24 -10.82
N ILE A 131 -2.87 2.64 -9.71
CA ILE A 131 -2.98 3.21 -8.37
C ILE A 131 -2.28 4.56 -8.30
N PHE A 132 -1.03 4.64 -8.79
CA PHE A 132 -0.28 5.89 -8.80
C PHE A 132 -1.00 6.97 -9.61
N SER A 133 -1.48 6.65 -10.81
CA SER A 133 -2.25 7.58 -11.65
C SER A 133 -3.56 8.03 -11.00
N PHE A 134 -4.30 7.14 -10.35
CA PHE A 134 -5.52 7.54 -9.65
C PHE A 134 -5.23 8.38 -8.41
N ALA A 135 -4.16 8.05 -7.68
CA ALA A 135 -3.73 8.83 -6.53
C ALA A 135 -3.24 10.22 -6.92
N THR A 136 -2.50 10.37 -8.03
CA THR A 136 -2.11 11.69 -8.54
C THR A 136 -3.35 12.52 -8.88
N LEU A 137 -4.33 11.92 -9.57
CA LEU A 137 -5.62 12.58 -9.87
C LEU A 137 -6.37 12.98 -8.59
N GLN A 138 -6.36 12.13 -7.56
CA GLN A 138 -6.96 12.42 -6.26
C GLN A 138 -6.27 13.61 -5.56
N MET A 139 -4.94 13.71 -5.64
CA MET A 139 -4.18 14.83 -5.07
C MET A 139 -4.40 16.12 -5.85
N LEU A 140 -4.50 16.05 -7.18
CA LEU A 140 -4.85 17.20 -8.03
C LEU A 140 -6.29 17.67 -7.80
N ALA A 141 -7.21 16.76 -7.45
CA ALA A 141 -8.58 17.12 -7.12
C ALA A 141 -8.67 18.09 -5.94
N LEU A 142 -7.72 18.07 -4.99
CA LEU A 142 -7.64 19.06 -3.91
C LEU A 142 -7.35 20.47 -4.44
N TRP A 143 -6.48 20.59 -5.43
CA TRP A 143 -6.15 21.87 -6.06
C TRP A 143 -7.28 22.42 -6.92
N LEU A 144 -8.04 21.53 -7.55
CA LEU A 144 -9.17 21.86 -8.41
C LEU A 144 -10.50 21.96 -7.66
N GLN A 145 -10.48 22.02 -6.32
CA GLN A 145 -11.70 22.08 -5.51
C GLN A 145 -12.54 23.32 -5.87
N PRO A 146 -13.76 23.13 -6.39
CA PRO A 146 -14.59 24.25 -6.81
C PRO A 146 -15.24 24.98 -5.63
N LYS A 147 -15.22 26.31 -5.67
CA LYS A 147 -15.66 27.16 -4.55
C LYS A 147 -17.12 27.61 -4.63
N ASN A 148 -17.66 27.86 -5.83
CA ASN A 148 -18.85 28.70 -5.99
C ASN A 148 -20.04 28.04 -6.72
N GLU A 149 -19.89 26.84 -7.26
CA GLU A 149 -20.95 26.15 -8.01
C GLU A 149 -21.43 24.89 -7.27
N GLU A 150 -22.69 24.90 -6.82
CA GLU A 150 -23.25 23.84 -5.97
C GLU A 150 -23.31 22.48 -6.70
N GLU A 151 -23.63 22.48 -8.00
CA GLU A 151 -23.69 21.26 -8.82
C GLU A 151 -22.30 20.66 -9.06
N TRP A 152 -21.34 21.50 -9.44
CA TRP A 152 -19.97 21.08 -9.70
C TRP A 152 -19.28 20.58 -8.42
N ARG A 153 -19.59 21.19 -7.27
CA ARG A 153 -19.13 20.72 -5.95
C ARG A 153 -19.68 19.35 -5.57
N LYS A 154 -20.95 19.07 -5.85
CA LYS A 154 -21.54 17.73 -5.63
C LYS A 154 -20.88 16.66 -6.50
N CYS A 155 -20.67 16.97 -7.79
CA CYS A 155 -19.96 16.07 -8.70
C CYS A 155 -18.55 15.77 -8.21
N TRP A 156 -17.80 16.82 -7.83
CA TRP A 156 -16.46 16.71 -7.27
C TRP A 156 -16.43 15.84 -5.99
N GLU A 157 -17.38 16.01 -5.07
CA GLU A 157 -17.44 15.22 -3.84
C GLU A 157 -17.72 13.73 -4.12
N ILE A 158 -18.62 13.42 -5.06
CA ILE A 158 -18.92 12.04 -5.45
C ILE A 158 -17.70 11.39 -6.11
N TYR A 159 -17.11 12.08 -7.09
CA TYR A 159 -15.91 11.63 -7.78
C TYR A 159 -14.75 11.39 -6.81
N HIS A 160 -14.46 12.36 -5.94
CA HIS A 160 -13.37 12.28 -4.96
C HIS A 160 -13.57 11.12 -3.99
N HIS A 161 -14.78 10.89 -3.49
CA HIS A 161 -15.03 9.74 -2.61
C HIS A 161 -14.91 8.41 -3.36
N LEU A 162 -15.54 8.29 -4.54
CA LEU A 162 -15.54 7.05 -5.31
C LEU A 162 -14.12 6.65 -5.73
N LEU A 163 -13.35 7.62 -6.23
CA LEU A 163 -11.96 7.40 -6.63
C LEU A 163 -11.09 7.05 -5.41
N GLY A 164 -11.26 7.75 -4.28
CA GLY A 164 -10.56 7.46 -3.03
C GLY A 164 -10.78 6.03 -2.53
N TYR A 165 -12.03 5.54 -2.49
CA TYR A 165 -12.30 4.15 -2.10
C TYR A 165 -11.74 3.14 -3.11
N THR A 166 -11.81 3.45 -4.40
CA THR A 166 -11.23 2.60 -5.46
C THR A 166 -9.72 2.44 -5.27
N ILE A 167 -9.00 3.54 -4.99
CA ILE A 167 -7.56 3.53 -4.72
C ILE A 167 -7.23 2.63 -3.52
N ILE A 168 -8.01 2.72 -2.42
CA ILE A 168 -7.79 1.88 -1.23
C ILE A 168 -7.94 0.39 -1.56
N VAL A 169 -9.01 0.00 -2.24
CA VAL A 169 -9.27 -1.40 -2.60
C VAL A 169 -8.18 -1.93 -3.55
N LEU A 170 -7.83 -1.16 -4.58
CA LEU A 170 -6.76 -1.54 -5.51
C LEU A 170 -5.41 -1.64 -4.80
N SER A 171 -5.12 -0.74 -3.87
CA SER A 171 -3.87 -0.76 -3.08
C SER A 171 -3.74 -2.03 -2.26
N ILE A 172 -4.81 -2.42 -1.54
CA ILE A 172 -4.85 -3.66 -0.77
C ILE A 172 -4.62 -4.87 -1.68
N ALA A 173 -5.34 -4.96 -2.80
CA ALA A 173 -5.19 -6.04 -3.77
C ALA A 173 -3.76 -6.10 -4.33
N ASN A 174 -3.18 -4.95 -4.65
CA ASN A 174 -1.84 -4.85 -5.20
C ASN A 174 -0.76 -5.25 -4.19
N ILE A 175 -0.94 -4.93 -2.91
CA ILE A 175 -0.04 -5.38 -1.82
C ILE A 175 -0.09 -6.90 -1.68
N PHE A 176 -1.28 -7.51 -1.66
CA PHE A 176 -1.39 -8.97 -1.63
C PHE A 176 -0.74 -9.63 -2.84
N GLN A 177 -0.94 -9.06 -4.03
CA GLN A 177 -0.29 -9.55 -5.24
C GLN A 177 1.23 -9.43 -5.14
N GLY A 178 1.75 -8.31 -4.62
CA GLY A 178 3.17 -8.11 -4.37
C GLY A 178 3.76 -9.14 -3.40
N ILE A 179 3.06 -9.40 -2.28
CA ILE A 179 3.47 -10.41 -1.29
C ILE A 179 3.46 -11.82 -1.90
N SER A 180 2.46 -12.15 -2.74
CA SER A 180 2.38 -13.46 -3.40
C SER A 180 3.53 -13.73 -4.38
N ASN A 181 4.18 -12.68 -4.88
CA ASN A 181 5.34 -12.78 -5.77
C ASN A 181 6.66 -13.01 -5.00
N ILE A 182 6.64 -12.97 -3.66
CA ILE A 182 7.81 -13.26 -2.84
C ILE A 182 8.00 -14.79 -2.79
N GLN A 183 9.04 -15.29 -3.45
CA GLN A 183 9.32 -16.72 -3.62
C GLN A 183 10.06 -17.32 -2.40
N SER A 184 9.53 -17.12 -1.18
CA SER A 184 10.18 -17.53 0.07
C SER A 184 9.15 -17.79 1.19
N HIS A 185 9.52 -18.60 2.19
CA HIS A 185 8.78 -18.80 3.45
C HIS A 185 8.38 -17.48 4.15
N SER A 186 9.07 -16.38 3.87
CA SER A 186 8.75 -15.05 4.39
C SER A 186 7.44 -14.46 3.84
N ALA A 187 6.92 -14.93 2.70
CA ALA A 187 5.68 -14.41 2.11
C ALA A 187 4.47 -14.61 3.03
N ALA A 188 4.36 -15.77 3.66
CA ALA A 188 3.29 -16.06 4.61
C ALA A 188 3.33 -15.12 5.82
N LYS A 189 4.52 -14.85 6.37
CA LYS A 189 4.70 -13.94 7.50
C LYS A 189 4.22 -12.52 7.16
N TRP A 190 4.66 -11.96 6.04
CA TRP A 190 4.24 -10.63 5.59
C TRP A 190 2.75 -10.54 5.30
N ARG A 191 2.16 -11.60 4.72
CA ARG A 191 0.71 -11.69 4.51
C ARG A 191 -0.05 -11.59 5.83
N TRP A 192 0.34 -12.36 6.85
CA TRP A 192 -0.33 -12.34 8.16
C TRP A 192 -0.14 -11.02 8.90
N ILE A 193 1.05 -10.42 8.84
CA ILE A 193 1.31 -9.08 9.40
C ILE A 193 0.36 -8.05 8.77
N TYR A 194 0.26 -8.06 7.42
CA TYR A 194 -0.61 -7.13 6.72
C TYR A 194 -2.10 -7.38 7.01
N VAL A 195 -2.54 -8.64 7.09
CA VAL A 195 -3.91 -8.99 7.49
C VAL A 195 -4.22 -8.51 8.91
N ALA A 196 -3.30 -8.71 9.86
CA ALA A 196 -3.48 -8.22 11.23
C ALA A 196 -3.62 -6.69 11.26
N MET A 197 -2.82 -5.97 10.48
CA MET A 197 -2.94 -4.51 10.33
C MET A 197 -4.30 -4.09 9.77
N LEU A 198 -4.82 -4.78 8.75
CA LEU A 198 -6.15 -4.51 8.19
C LEU A 198 -7.27 -4.78 9.20
N ILE A 199 -7.15 -5.86 10.00
CA ILE A 199 -8.11 -6.18 11.06
C ILE A 199 -8.12 -5.05 12.11
N ILE A 200 -6.95 -4.57 12.53
CA ILE A 200 -6.85 -3.46 13.48
C ILE A 200 -7.51 -2.20 12.92
N LEU A 201 -7.22 -1.83 11.67
CA LEU A 201 -7.88 -0.69 11.01
C LEU A 201 -9.39 -0.86 10.91
N ALA A 202 -9.87 -2.07 10.59
CA ALA A 202 -11.29 -2.37 10.53
C ALA A 202 -11.97 -2.28 11.91
N LEU A 203 -11.32 -2.77 12.96
CA LEU A 203 -11.80 -2.66 14.34
C LEU A 203 -11.87 -1.20 14.80
N ILE A 204 -10.84 -0.40 14.50
CA ILE A 204 -10.84 1.05 14.79
C ILE A 204 -11.99 1.74 14.04
N ALA A 205 -12.14 1.45 12.74
CA ALA A 205 -13.22 2.03 11.94
C ALA A 205 -14.60 1.65 12.49
N LEU A 206 -14.79 0.38 12.88
CA LEU A 206 -16.03 -0.12 13.46
C LEU A 206 -16.32 0.51 14.82
N ALA A 207 -15.31 0.61 15.70
CA ALA A 207 -15.45 1.24 17.02
C ALA A 207 -15.86 2.72 16.88
N LEU A 208 -15.22 3.46 15.97
CA LEU A 208 -15.58 4.86 15.68
C LEU A 208 -17.00 4.98 15.11
N GLU A 209 -17.41 4.07 14.23
CA GLU A 209 -18.76 4.05 13.66
C GLU A 209 -19.81 3.74 14.75
N ILE A 210 -19.58 2.75 15.63
CA ILE A 210 -20.47 2.43 16.76
C ILE A 210 -20.58 3.63 17.71
N TYR A 211 -19.45 4.25 18.06
CA TYR A 211 -19.45 5.43 18.93
C TYR A 211 -20.25 6.59 18.32
N ARG A 212 -20.09 6.83 17.02
CA ARG A 212 -20.86 7.83 16.27
C ARG A 212 -22.36 7.52 16.31
N TRP A 213 -22.75 6.27 16.12
CA TRP A 213 -24.15 5.83 16.18
C TRP A 213 -24.78 6.03 17.56
N ILE A 214 -24.09 5.62 18.63
CA ILE A 214 -24.56 5.79 20.01
C ILE A 214 -24.75 7.29 20.31
N LYS A 215 -23.73 8.11 20.02
CA LYS A 215 -23.79 9.55 20.30
C LYS A 215 -24.89 10.24 19.47
N SER A 216 -25.11 9.80 18.23
CA SER A 216 -26.18 10.33 17.38
C SER A 216 -27.55 10.00 17.96
N LYS A 217 -27.78 8.76 18.41
CA LYS A 217 -29.04 8.38 19.08
C LYS A 217 -29.29 9.19 20.35
N ASN A 218 -28.28 9.40 21.19
CA ASN A 218 -28.41 10.17 22.42
C ASN A 218 -28.81 11.63 22.13
N GLN A 219 -28.23 12.25 21.11
CA GLN A 219 -28.60 13.62 20.71
C GLN A 219 -30.05 13.70 20.20
N GLN A 220 -30.50 12.70 19.43
CA GLN A 220 -31.89 12.64 18.97
C GLN A 220 -32.87 12.47 20.13
N GLN A 221 -32.52 11.65 21.13
CA GLN A 221 -33.34 11.46 22.34
C GLN A 221 -33.45 12.75 23.17
N MET A 222 -32.33 13.47 23.38
CA MET A 222 -32.35 14.75 24.09
C MET A 222 -33.18 15.81 23.36
N ALA A 223 -33.02 15.94 22.04
CA ALA A 223 -33.80 16.87 21.23
C ALA A 223 -35.30 16.53 21.19
N PHE A 224 -35.65 15.24 21.29
CA PHE A 224 -37.04 14.81 21.41
C PHE A 224 -37.64 15.13 22.78
N GLY A 225 -36.88 14.92 23.87
CA GLY A 225 -37.30 15.27 25.23
C GLY A 225 -37.57 16.77 25.39
N ASP A 226 -36.62 17.61 24.97
CA ASP A 226 -36.71 19.07 25.03
C ASP A 226 -37.93 19.61 24.27
N ARG A 227 -38.20 19.10 23.06
CA ARG A 227 -39.41 19.47 22.30
C ARG A 227 -40.70 19.13 23.03
N ASN A 228 -40.77 17.96 23.66
CA ASN A 228 -41.98 17.54 24.38
C ASN A 228 -42.24 18.40 25.62
N GLU A 229 -41.19 18.84 26.31
CA GLU A 229 -41.32 19.76 27.46
C GLU A 229 -41.82 21.15 27.02
N ILE A 230 -41.31 21.69 25.91
CA ILE A 230 -41.78 22.96 25.34
C ILE A 230 -43.29 22.89 25.04
N TYR A 231 -43.74 21.86 24.32
CA TYR A 231 -45.17 21.70 24.01
C TYR A 231 -46.04 21.53 25.26
N ALA A 232 -45.54 20.88 26.32
CA ALA A 232 -46.27 20.74 27.57
C ALA A 232 -46.41 22.09 28.29
N SER A 233 -45.40 22.96 28.23
CA SER A 233 -45.44 24.29 28.86
C SER A 233 -46.32 25.31 28.14
N GLU A 234 -46.50 25.20 26.82
CA GLU A 234 -47.39 26.10 26.05
C GLU A 234 -48.89 25.79 26.23
N GLN A 235 -49.23 24.65 26.84
CA GLN A 235 -50.62 24.22 27.06
C GLN A 235 -51.19 24.56 28.45
N ILE A 236 -50.42 25.23 29.31
CA ILE A 236 -50.81 25.66 30.68
C ILE A 236 -50.96 27.18 30.68
#